data_AF-A0A661YF59-F1
#
_entry.id   AF-A0A661YF59-F1
#
_cell.length_a   1.000
_cell.length_b   1.000
_cell.length_c   1.000
_cell.angle_alpha   90.00
_cell.angle_beta   90.00
_cell.angle_gamma   90.00
#
_symmetry.space_group_name_H-M   'P 1'
#
loop_
_entity.id
_entity.type
_entity.pdbx_description
1 polymer ?
#
loop_
_entity_poly.entity_id
_entity_poly.type
_entity_poly.pdbx_seq_one_letter_code
_entity_poly.pdbx_strand_id
1 'polypeptide(L)'
;LEYIDYNMHSYAEYNIGPWYQYILVIILALIPPISFFLIFGFFYAFIKAWRKYLLIFLPVLLFLIFHSYYPGKQERFILPLIPFFIIAGTAGWYYFLQKSRFWAGKMALLRSSWGFFWLINIILLLVISTTYSKRARVESMCYLSKYQDIDNIMVENSNKDGINLLPMYYLGQWAGYGEINNTRPASVVGTWYKENYLNMPDFVIFEGEKNIEYRLAEVKKVFPDIVYETTVSPGMIDRILFWLNPINENQNMYIYRNTQSRPHKIE
;
A
#
# COMPACT_ATOMS: atom_id res chain seq x y z
N LEU A 1 13.57 -23.64 6.75
CA LEU A 1 13.48 -24.51 5.55
C LEU A 1 12.09 -24.44 4.96
N GLU A 2 11.04 -24.63 5.76
CA GLU A 2 9.63 -24.52 5.34
C GLU A 2 9.26 -23.15 4.75
N TYR A 3 9.78 -22.03 5.27
CA TYR A 3 9.60 -20.69 4.67
C TYR A 3 10.20 -20.57 3.26
N ILE A 4 11.35 -21.20 3.01
CA ILE A 4 11.99 -21.16 1.69
C ILE A 4 11.19 -22.02 0.72
N ASP A 5 10.79 -23.20 1.17
CA ASP A 5 10.00 -24.15 0.39
C ASP A 5 8.62 -23.60 0.02
N TYR A 6 7.91 -22.99 0.97
CA TYR A 6 6.64 -22.31 0.75
C TYR A 6 6.77 -21.19 -0.30
N ASN A 7 7.79 -20.32 -0.16
CA ASN A 7 8.00 -19.25 -1.14
C ASN A 7 8.42 -19.79 -2.52
N MET A 8 9.16 -20.89 -2.58
CA MET A 8 9.54 -21.53 -3.84
C MET A 8 8.38 -22.21 -4.57
N HIS A 9 7.29 -22.56 -3.88
CA HIS A 9 6.10 -23.15 -4.50
C HIS A 9 4.99 -22.11 -4.76
N SER A 10 4.89 -21.06 -3.94
CA SER A 10 3.93 -19.96 -4.12
C SER A 10 4.48 -18.75 -4.90
N TYR A 11 5.73 -18.77 -5.39
CA TYR A 11 6.36 -17.62 -6.06
C TYR A 11 5.57 -17.08 -7.27
N ALA A 12 4.81 -17.94 -7.95
CA ALA A 12 3.99 -17.61 -9.12
C ALA A 12 2.60 -17.04 -8.76
N GLU A 13 2.19 -17.11 -7.48
CA GLU A 13 0.92 -16.58 -6.98
C GLU A 13 1.03 -15.09 -6.58
N TYR A 14 2.25 -14.55 -6.54
CA TYR A 14 2.50 -13.14 -6.25
C TYR A 14 2.38 -12.26 -7.50
N ASN A 15 2.10 -10.96 -7.31
CA ASN A 15 2.00 -9.96 -8.38
C ASN A 15 3.18 -10.06 -9.37
N ILE A 16 2.86 -10.53 -10.58
CA ILE A 16 3.80 -10.61 -11.71
C ILE A 16 3.86 -9.23 -12.35
N GLY A 17 5.03 -8.60 -12.25
CA GLY A 17 5.30 -7.32 -12.90
C GLY A 17 6.30 -7.44 -14.05
N PRO A 18 6.40 -6.44 -14.93
CA PRO A 18 7.31 -6.47 -16.06
C PRO A 18 8.78 -6.49 -15.60
N TRP A 19 9.66 -7.06 -16.43
CA TRP A 19 11.10 -7.17 -16.13
C TRP A 19 11.75 -5.80 -15.86
N TYR A 20 11.22 -4.72 -16.43
CA TYR A 20 11.73 -3.36 -16.29
C TYR A 20 11.15 -2.59 -15.08
N GLN A 21 10.31 -3.21 -14.25
CA GLN A 21 9.62 -2.52 -13.15
C GLN A 21 10.59 -1.79 -12.21
N TYR A 22 11.68 -2.44 -11.81
CA TYR A 22 12.66 -1.82 -10.91
C TYR A 22 13.42 -0.66 -11.57
N ILE A 23 13.62 -0.72 -12.89
CA ILE A 23 14.19 0.41 -13.65
C ILE A 23 13.22 1.59 -13.61
N LEU A 24 11.92 1.35 -13.82
CA LEU A 24 10.90 2.39 -13.70
C LEU A 24 10.85 2.98 -12.30
N VAL A 25 10.90 2.14 -11.26
CA VAL A 25 10.93 2.61 -9.86
C VAL A 25 12.13 3.53 -9.62
N ILE A 26 13.33 3.18 -10.09
CA ILE A 26 14.51 4.05 -9.97
C ILE A 26 14.29 5.38 -10.71
N ILE A 27 13.76 5.32 -11.94
CA ILE A 27 13.53 6.51 -12.76
C ILE A 27 12.53 7.46 -12.09
N LEU A 28 11.41 6.91 -11.61
CA LEU A 28 10.33 7.68 -10.98
C LEU A 28 10.73 8.19 -9.59
N ALA A 29 11.36 7.35 -8.76
CA ALA A 29 11.79 7.73 -7.42
C ALA A 29 12.87 8.83 -7.43
N LEU A 30 13.79 8.78 -8.41
CA LEU A 30 14.85 9.78 -8.54
C LEU A 30 14.48 10.94 -9.48
N ILE A 31 13.22 10.99 -9.95
CA ILE A 31 12.59 12.06 -10.74
C ILE A 31 13.42 12.53 -11.96
N PRO A 32 12.93 12.33 -13.20
CA PRO A 32 13.60 12.89 -14.38
C PRO A 32 13.76 14.42 -14.28
N PRO A 33 14.89 14.99 -14.75
CA PRO A 33 15.98 14.35 -15.48
C PRO A 33 17.12 13.81 -14.60
N ILE A 34 17.10 14.04 -13.27
CA ILE A 34 18.19 13.65 -12.37
C ILE A 34 18.37 12.13 -12.35
N SER A 35 17.29 11.37 -12.39
CA SER A 35 17.37 9.91 -12.53
C SER A 35 18.20 9.47 -13.73
N PHE A 36 18.05 10.10 -14.90
CA PHE A 36 18.88 9.80 -16.08
C PHE A 36 20.35 10.18 -15.89
N PHE A 37 20.64 11.31 -15.23
CA PHE A 37 22.02 11.70 -14.93
C PHE A 37 22.70 10.69 -14.00
N LEU A 38 21.98 10.19 -13.01
CA LEU A 38 22.48 9.20 -12.06
C LEU A 38 22.66 7.83 -12.71
N ILE A 39 21.72 7.37 -13.55
CA ILE A 39 21.87 6.15 -14.35
C ILE A 39 23.12 6.25 -15.22
N PHE A 40 23.25 7.33 -15.99
CA PHE A 40 24.43 7.53 -16.84
C PHE A 40 25.72 7.57 -16.01
N GLY A 41 25.71 8.33 -14.91
CA GLY A 41 26.85 8.44 -14.00
C GLY A 41 27.25 7.11 -13.40
N PHE A 42 26.29 6.25 -13.04
CA PHE A 42 26.52 4.96 -12.41
C PHE A 42 27.35 4.05 -13.33
N PHE A 43 26.95 3.94 -14.60
CA PHE A 43 27.71 3.21 -15.60
C PHE A 43 29.03 3.89 -15.96
N TYR A 44 29.06 5.23 -16.05
CA TYR A 44 30.28 5.98 -16.37
C TYR A 44 31.37 5.83 -15.30
N ALA A 45 30.99 5.84 -14.01
CA ALA A 45 31.88 5.58 -12.89
C ALA A 45 32.54 4.21 -13.01
N PHE A 46 31.74 3.19 -13.31
CA PHE A 46 32.24 1.84 -13.52
C PHE A 46 33.18 1.75 -14.72
N ILE A 47 32.80 2.27 -15.88
CA ILE A 47 33.65 2.22 -17.09
C ILE A 47 35.00 2.91 -16.86
N LYS A 48 35.02 4.03 -16.15
CA LYS A 48 36.26 4.81 -15.93
C LYS A 48 37.12 4.32 -14.78
N ALA A 49 36.52 3.74 -13.75
CA ALA A 49 37.23 3.34 -12.53
C ALA A 49 36.69 2.02 -11.97
N TRP A 50 36.54 1.00 -12.82
CA TRP A 50 35.89 -0.26 -12.49
C TRP A 50 36.46 -0.91 -11.22
N ARG A 51 37.78 -0.91 -11.02
CA ARG A 51 38.42 -1.46 -9.81
C ARG A 51 37.97 -0.78 -8.51
N LYS A 52 37.75 0.54 -8.56
CA LYS A 52 37.31 1.33 -7.40
C LYS A 52 35.82 1.11 -7.11
N TYR A 53 35.00 1.02 -8.14
CA TYR A 53 33.54 0.92 -7.99
C TYR A 53 33.01 -0.52 -8.03
N LEU A 54 33.86 -1.53 -8.23
CA LEU A 54 33.45 -2.93 -8.38
C LEU A 54 32.55 -3.40 -7.24
N LEU A 55 32.91 -3.07 -5.99
CA LEU A 55 32.18 -3.46 -4.78
C LEU A 55 30.82 -2.77 -4.62
N ILE A 56 30.55 -1.69 -5.36
CA ILE A 56 29.26 -1.00 -5.37
C ILE A 56 28.46 -1.41 -6.60
N PHE A 57 29.10 -1.41 -7.76
CA PHE A 57 28.48 -1.68 -9.04
C PHE A 57 27.99 -3.12 -9.16
N LEU A 58 28.83 -4.11 -8.79
CA LEU A 58 28.50 -5.51 -8.98
C LEU A 58 27.30 -5.94 -8.11
N PRO A 59 27.24 -5.64 -6.79
CA PRO A 59 26.06 -5.98 -6.00
C PRO A 59 24.78 -5.32 -6.51
N VAL A 60 24.84 -4.04 -6.89
CA VAL A 60 23.68 -3.32 -7.44
C VAL A 60 23.21 -3.95 -8.75
N LEU A 61 24.13 -4.26 -9.66
CA LEU A 61 23.80 -4.86 -10.95
C LEU A 61 23.23 -6.28 -10.80
N LEU A 62 23.89 -7.13 -10.00
CA LEU A 62 23.41 -8.50 -9.74
C LEU A 62 22.05 -8.49 -9.07
N PHE A 63 21.85 -7.58 -8.11
CA PHE A 63 20.55 -7.42 -7.45
C PHE A 63 19.46 -7.05 -8.47
N LEU A 64 19.72 -6.07 -9.34
CA LEU A 64 18.75 -5.64 -10.35
C LEU A 64 18.47 -6.73 -11.38
N ILE A 65 19.46 -7.51 -11.80
CA ILE A 65 19.27 -8.63 -12.73
C ILE A 65 18.42 -9.72 -12.08
N PHE A 66 18.78 -10.15 -10.86
CA PHE A 66 18.05 -11.17 -10.13
C PHE A 66 16.60 -10.76 -9.91
N HIS A 67 16.37 -9.55 -9.40
CA HIS A 67 15.02 -9.08 -9.13
C HIS A 67 14.25 -8.76 -10.42
N SER A 68 14.90 -8.37 -11.51
CA SER A 68 14.25 -8.23 -12.84
C SER A 68 13.82 -9.58 -13.42
N TYR A 69 14.46 -10.68 -13.04
CA TYR A 69 14.06 -12.05 -13.43
C TYR A 69 13.03 -12.67 -12.47
N TYR A 70 13.19 -12.49 -11.16
CA TYR A 70 12.35 -13.16 -10.15
C TYR A 70 10.88 -12.67 -10.18
N PRO A 71 9.86 -13.56 -10.17
CA PRO A 71 8.45 -13.14 -10.36
C PRO A 71 7.87 -12.21 -9.29
N GLY A 72 8.28 -12.34 -8.02
CA GLY A 72 7.79 -11.47 -6.94
C GLY A 72 8.32 -10.04 -7.06
N LYS A 73 7.55 -9.14 -7.70
CA LYS A 73 7.96 -7.74 -7.95
C LYS A 73 7.45 -6.74 -6.91
N GLN A 74 7.92 -6.85 -5.67
CA GLN A 74 7.57 -5.86 -4.65
C GLN A 74 8.59 -4.71 -4.65
N GLU A 75 8.11 -3.48 -4.78
CA GLU A 75 8.97 -2.30 -4.89
C GLU A 75 9.90 -2.13 -3.69
N ARG A 76 9.45 -2.51 -2.49
CA ARG A 76 10.25 -2.43 -1.24
C ARG A 76 11.59 -3.17 -1.31
N PHE A 77 11.70 -4.22 -2.15
CA PHE A 77 12.94 -4.96 -2.29
C PHE A 77 14.06 -4.10 -2.87
N ILE A 78 13.73 -3.08 -3.67
CA ILE A 78 14.74 -2.22 -4.29
C ILE A 78 15.37 -1.22 -3.29
N LEU A 79 14.69 -0.88 -2.19
CA LEU A 79 15.10 0.22 -1.31
C LEU A 79 16.56 0.13 -0.80
N PRO A 80 17.09 -1.05 -0.43
CA PRO A 80 18.47 -1.17 0.04
C PRO A 80 19.54 -0.80 -1.00
N LEU A 81 19.24 -0.86 -2.31
CA LEU A 81 20.23 -0.55 -3.36
C LEU A 81 20.28 0.92 -3.75
N ILE A 82 19.23 1.68 -3.44
CA ILE A 82 19.09 3.09 -3.84
C ILE A 82 20.28 3.93 -3.36
N PRO A 83 20.77 3.83 -2.10
CA PRO A 83 21.90 4.62 -1.65
C PRO A 83 23.18 4.36 -2.46
N PHE A 84 23.49 3.09 -2.73
CA PHE A 84 24.67 2.68 -3.51
C PHE A 84 24.60 3.20 -4.94
N PHE A 85 23.41 3.12 -5.53
CA PHE A 85 23.14 3.65 -6.86
C PHE A 85 23.34 5.17 -6.92
N ILE A 86 22.83 5.92 -5.93
CA ILE A 86 23.02 7.37 -5.84
C ILE A 86 24.50 7.72 -5.66
N ILE A 87 25.24 7.02 -4.81
CA ILE A 87 26.67 7.29 -4.56
C ILE A 87 27.49 7.12 -5.84
N ALA A 88 27.40 5.96 -6.49
CA ALA A 88 28.15 5.71 -7.73
C ALA A 88 27.63 6.59 -8.89
N GLY A 89 26.31 6.80 -8.96
CA GLY A 89 25.66 7.68 -9.93
C GLY A 89 26.15 9.12 -9.87
N THR A 90 26.11 9.73 -8.68
CA THR A 90 26.57 11.11 -8.46
C THR A 90 28.06 11.25 -8.71
N ALA A 91 28.88 10.32 -8.22
CA ALA A 91 30.33 10.36 -8.40
C ALA A 91 30.73 10.28 -9.89
N GLY A 92 30.11 9.37 -10.65
CA GLY A 92 30.37 9.26 -12.08
C GLY A 92 29.83 10.44 -12.89
N TRP A 93 28.64 10.94 -12.54
CA TRP A 93 28.07 12.13 -13.18
C TRP A 93 28.98 13.35 -12.97
N TYR A 94 29.45 13.57 -11.74
CA TYR A 94 30.37 14.66 -11.42
C TYR A 94 31.70 14.54 -12.19
N TYR A 95 32.26 13.33 -12.25
CA TYR A 95 33.49 13.06 -13.02
C TYR A 95 33.31 13.32 -14.53
N PHE A 96 32.14 13.00 -15.08
CA PHE A 96 31.79 13.32 -16.46
C PHE A 96 31.65 14.82 -16.69
N LEU A 97 30.93 15.52 -15.80
CA LEU A 97 30.68 16.97 -15.91
C LEU A 97 31.97 17.78 -16.00
N GLN A 98 32.98 17.45 -15.19
CA GLN A 98 34.28 18.15 -15.20
C GLN A 98 35.00 18.08 -16.57
N LYS A 99 34.73 17.05 -17.37
CA LYS A 99 35.37 16.82 -18.66
C LYS A 99 34.50 17.21 -19.85
N SER A 100 33.22 17.49 -19.62
CA SER A 100 32.24 17.70 -20.68
C SER A 100 32.22 19.15 -21.15
N ARG A 101 32.66 19.39 -22.38
CA ARG A 101 32.57 20.72 -23.03
C ARG A 101 31.13 21.20 -23.19
N PHE A 102 30.21 20.28 -23.46
CA PHE A 102 28.78 20.60 -23.59
C PHE A 102 28.20 21.13 -22.29
N TRP A 103 28.41 20.42 -21.18
CA TRP A 103 27.86 20.83 -19.88
C TRP A 103 28.57 22.05 -19.31
N ALA A 104 29.87 22.25 -19.60
CA ALA A 104 30.58 23.49 -19.25
C ALA A 104 29.83 24.74 -19.74
N GLY A 105 29.27 24.70 -20.96
CA GLY A 105 28.45 25.79 -21.51
C GLY A 105 26.98 25.79 -21.05
N LYS A 106 26.52 24.75 -20.36
CA LYS A 106 25.09 24.55 -19.98
C LYS A 106 24.88 24.36 -18.48
N MET A 107 25.74 24.94 -17.65
CA MET A 107 25.62 24.84 -16.18
C MET A 107 24.33 25.45 -15.63
N ALA A 108 23.72 26.42 -16.33
CA ALA A 108 22.39 26.92 -15.97
C ALA A 108 21.32 25.81 -16.09
N LEU A 109 21.32 25.04 -17.18
CA LEU A 109 20.39 23.93 -17.38
C LEU A 109 20.56 22.86 -16.30
N LEU A 110 21.81 22.52 -15.97
CA LEU A 110 22.09 21.55 -14.90
C LEU A 110 21.53 22.02 -13.55
N ARG A 111 21.74 23.30 -13.20
CA ARG A 111 21.19 23.89 -11.97
C ARG A 111 19.66 23.88 -11.97
N SER A 112 19.03 24.23 -13.10
CA SER A 112 17.58 24.16 -13.24
C SER A 112 17.04 22.74 -13.09
N SER A 113 17.72 21.73 -13.63
CA SER A 113 17.36 20.32 -13.45
C SER A 113 17.38 19.88 -11.98
N TRP A 114 18.41 20.29 -11.23
CA TRP A 114 18.47 20.03 -9.78
C TRP A 114 17.42 20.83 -9.02
N GLY A 115 17.18 22.09 -9.38
CA GLY A 115 16.11 22.91 -8.80
C GLY A 115 14.73 22.29 -8.99
N PHE A 116 14.44 21.78 -10.20
CA PHE A 116 13.22 21.04 -10.50
C PHE A 116 13.10 19.77 -9.65
N PHE A 117 14.16 18.96 -9.57
CA PHE A 117 14.17 17.75 -8.74
C PHE A 117 13.86 18.05 -7.28
N TRP A 118 14.52 19.06 -6.69
CA TRP A 118 14.28 19.43 -5.29
C TRP A 118 12.90 19.99 -5.07
N LEU A 119 12.41 20.84 -5.99
CA LEU A 119 11.07 21.40 -5.91
C LEU A 119 10.01 20.30 -5.87
N ILE A 120 10.06 19.34 -6.80
CA ILE A 120 9.09 18.24 -6.85
C ILE A 120 9.21 17.36 -5.61
N ASN A 121 10.43 16.98 -5.20
CA ASN A 121 10.62 16.17 -3.99
C ASN A 121 10.10 16.85 -2.73
N ILE A 122 10.33 18.16 -2.55
CA ILE A 122 9.83 18.90 -1.38
C ILE A 122 8.31 18.94 -1.38
N ILE A 123 7.68 19.24 -2.52
CA ILE A 123 6.21 19.25 -2.64
C ILE A 123 5.65 17.86 -2.32
N LEU A 124 6.20 16.81 -2.93
CA LEU A 124 5.77 15.42 -2.67
C LEU A 124 5.98 15.02 -1.22
N LEU A 125 7.12 15.39 -0.62
CA LEU A 125 7.43 15.10 0.78
C LEU A 125 6.41 15.75 1.72
N LEU A 126 6.08 17.02 1.51
CA LEU A 126 5.07 17.72 2.31
C LEU A 126 3.69 17.06 2.20
N VAL A 127 3.28 16.70 0.99
CA VAL A 127 1.99 16.03 0.79
C VAL A 127 1.98 14.64 1.42
N ILE A 128 2.97 13.79 1.11
CA ILE A 128 3.01 12.39 1.57
C ILE A 128 3.18 12.32 3.09
N SER A 129 3.99 13.18 3.70
CA SER A 129 4.25 13.18 5.15
C SER A 129 3.01 13.43 6.03
N THR A 130 1.96 14.01 5.46
CA THR A 130 0.69 14.29 6.17
C THR A 130 -0.38 13.24 5.89
N THR A 131 -0.03 12.16 5.20
CA THR A 131 -0.97 11.15 4.72
C THR A 131 -0.50 9.75 5.11
N TYR A 132 -1.45 8.84 5.26
CA TYR A 132 -1.19 7.43 5.47
C TYR A 132 -2.14 6.61 4.62
N SER A 133 -1.69 5.43 4.23
CA SER A 133 -2.44 4.53 3.36
C SER A 133 -3.62 3.90 4.09
N LYS A 134 -4.67 3.57 3.34
CA LYS A 134 -5.85 2.84 3.84
C LYS A 134 -6.59 3.59 4.95
N ARG A 135 -6.71 4.91 4.80
CA ARG A 135 -7.30 5.81 5.79
C ARG A 135 -8.65 5.33 6.28
N ALA A 136 -9.54 4.92 5.37
CA ALA A 136 -10.89 4.49 5.74
C ALA A 136 -10.90 3.34 6.75
N ARG A 137 -9.99 2.37 6.63
CA ARG A 137 -9.89 1.23 7.56
C ARG A 137 -9.29 1.62 8.90
N VAL A 138 -8.20 2.39 8.88
CA VAL A 138 -7.54 2.87 10.09
C VAL A 138 -8.48 3.76 10.90
N GLU A 139 -9.10 4.74 10.25
CA GLU A 139 -10.02 5.67 10.92
C GLU A 139 -11.30 4.98 11.41
N SER A 140 -11.76 3.91 10.73
CA SER A 140 -12.87 3.10 11.26
C SER A 140 -12.50 2.46 12.58
N MET A 141 -11.27 1.93 12.71
CA MET A 141 -10.79 1.33 13.96
C MET A 141 -10.53 2.39 15.03
N CYS A 142 -9.94 3.54 14.66
CA CYS A 142 -9.79 4.68 15.57
C CYS A 142 -11.14 5.26 16.04
N TYR A 143 -12.18 5.20 15.20
CA TYR A 143 -13.52 5.62 15.58
C TYR A 143 -14.12 4.63 16.59
N LEU A 144 -14.03 3.34 16.28
CA LEU A 144 -14.57 2.29 17.14
C LEU A 144 -13.80 2.14 18.47
N SER A 145 -12.54 2.53 18.55
CA SER A 145 -11.75 2.48 19.79
C SER A 145 -12.31 3.36 20.92
N LYS A 146 -13.20 4.30 20.60
CA LYS A 146 -13.96 5.08 21.59
C LYS A 146 -14.94 4.22 22.39
N TYR A 147 -15.41 3.12 21.82
CA TYR A 147 -16.26 2.15 22.51
C TYR A 147 -15.40 1.21 23.35
N GLN A 148 -15.83 0.94 24.58
CA GLN A 148 -15.18 -0.04 25.46
C GLN A 148 -15.81 -1.42 25.28
N ASP A 149 -15.06 -2.46 25.68
CA ASP A 149 -15.49 -3.85 25.79
C ASP A 149 -16.20 -4.41 24.54
N ILE A 150 -15.68 -4.08 23.35
CA ILE A 150 -16.20 -4.61 22.08
C ILE A 150 -15.94 -6.11 22.04
N ASP A 151 -17.01 -6.90 21.98
CA ASP A 151 -16.97 -8.36 21.91
C ASP A 151 -16.62 -8.81 20.48
N ASN A 152 -17.39 -8.34 19.48
CA ASN A 152 -17.24 -8.83 18.10
C ASN A 152 -17.54 -7.76 17.04
N ILE A 153 -16.69 -7.70 16.00
CA ILE A 153 -16.88 -6.90 14.80
C ILE A 153 -17.10 -7.83 13.61
N MET A 154 -18.17 -7.58 12.85
CA MET A 154 -18.47 -8.27 11.61
C MET A 154 -18.06 -7.39 10.42
N VAL A 155 -17.29 -7.92 9.48
CA VAL A 155 -16.98 -7.23 8.22
C VAL A 155 -17.74 -7.90 7.10
N GLU A 156 -18.47 -7.09 6.34
CA GLU A 156 -19.29 -7.58 5.24
C GLU A 156 -18.77 -7.04 3.90
N ASN A 157 -18.49 -7.97 2.98
CA ASN A 157 -18.16 -7.71 1.59
C ASN A 157 -18.60 -8.86 0.68
N SER A 158 -19.91 -9.09 0.55
CA SER A 158 -20.47 -10.10 -0.35
C SER A 158 -20.30 -9.80 -1.85
N ASN A 159 -19.57 -8.74 -2.22
CA ASN A 159 -19.23 -8.46 -3.62
C ASN A 159 -18.03 -9.27 -4.14
N LYS A 160 -17.26 -9.94 -3.27
CA LYS A 160 -16.06 -10.69 -3.65
C LYS A 160 -15.81 -11.88 -2.73
N ASP A 161 -14.85 -12.72 -3.15
CA ASP A 161 -14.28 -13.78 -2.32
C ASP A 161 -13.44 -13.13 -1.21
N GLY A 162 -13.90 -13.26 0.04
CA GLY A 162 -13.21 -12.72 1.22
C GLY A 162 -13.47 -11.24 1.52
N ILE A 163 -12.75 -10.73 2.51
CA ILE A 163 -12.84 -9.35 3.02
C ILE A 163 -11.45 -8.72 3.13
N ASN A 164 -11.36 -7.39 3.22
CA ASN A 164 -10.09 -6.78 3.61
C ASN A 164 -9.90 -6.84 5.12
N LEU A 165 -8.72 -7.28 5.55
CA LEU A 165 -8.36 -7.30 6.96
C LEU A 165 -8.38 -5.88 7.55
N LEU A 166 -9.01 -5.75 8.72
CA LEU A 166 -9.01 -4.52 9.50
C LEU A 166 -7.73 -4.41 10.34
N PRO A 167 -7.17 -3.19 10.48
CA PRO A 167 -5.96 -2.98 11.25
C PRO A 167 -6.31 -2.90 12.75
N MET A 168 -6.59 -4.06 13.36
CA MET A 168 -7.09 -4.19 14.74
C MET A 168 -6.23 -3.49 15.80
N TYR A 169 -4.94 -3.25 15.53
CA TYR A 169 -4.08 -2.44 16.39
C TYR A 169 -4.69 -1.08 16.76
N TYR A 170 -5.35 -0.40 15.82
CA TYR A 170 -5.94 0.92 16.04
C TYR A 170 -7.25 0.88 16.84
N LEU A 171 -7.82 -0.32 17.05
CA LEU A 171 -9.00 -0.50 17.89
C LEU A 171 -8.67 -0.36 19.38
N GLY A 172 -7.40 -0.54 19.76
CA GLY A 172 -6.94 -0.40 21.16
C GLY A 172 -7.39 -1.51 22.10
N GLN A 173 -8.11 -2.52 21.59
CA GLN A 173 -8.60 -3.67 22.34
C GLN A 173 -8.70 -4.89 21.42
N TRP A 174 -8.76 -6.08 22.01
CA TRP A 174 -8.99 -7.32 21.28
C TRP A 174 -10.48 -7.59 21.19
N ALA A 175 -11.01 -7.55 19.97
CA ALA A 175 -12.38 -7.95 19.65
C ALA A 175 -12.35 -9.15 18.70
N GLY A 176 -13.33 -10.03 18.81
CA GLY A 176 -13.56 -11.08 17.84
C GLY A 176 -13.89 -10.50 16.47
N TYR A 177 -13.57 -11.27 15.43
CA TYR A 177 -13.55 -10.80 14.05
C TYR A 177 -14.26 -11.81 13.17
N GLY A 178 -15.37 -11.40 12.58
CA GLY A 178 -16.19 -12.21 11.68
C GLY A 178 -16.21 -11.66 10.26
N GLU A 179 -16.52 -12.54 9.31
CA GLU A 179 -16.66 -12.18 7.91
C GLU A 179 -17.98 -12.65 7.30
N ILE A 180 -18.57 -11.79 6.48
CA ILE A 180 -19.61 -12.14 5.50
C ILE A 180 -19.06 -11.78 4.12
N ASN A 181 -19.04 -12.75 3.22
CA ASN A 181 -18.55 -12.58 1.85
C ASN A 181 -19.44 -13.40 0.90
N ASN A 182 -19.05 -13.55 -0.37
CA ASN A 182 -19.86 -14.29 -1.36
C ASN A 182 -19.83 -15.83 -1.15
N THR A 183 -18.78 -16.39 -0.55
CA THR A 183 -18.67 -17.84 -0.25
C THR A 183 -19.29 -18.18 1.10
N ARG A 184 -19.34 -17.22 2.02
CA ARG A 184 -20.00 -17.30 3.32
C ARG A 184 -21.04 -16.18 3.47
N PRO A 185 -22.21 -16.31 2.82
CA PRO A 185 -23.23 -15.27 2.81
C PRO A 185 -23.88 -15.09 4.18
N ALA A 186 -24.59 -13.96 4.36
CA ALA A 186 -25.21 -13.58 5.62
C ALA A 186 -26.10 -14.69 6.22
N SER A 187 -26.88 -15.40 5.39
CA SER A 187 -27.73 -16.51 5.83
C SER A 187 -26.95 -17.65 6.50
N VAL A 188 -25.80 -18.04 5.93
CA VAL A 188 -24.91 -19.07 6.47
C VAL A 188 -24.28 -18.60 7.78
N VAL A 189 -23.83 -17.34 7.83
CA VAL A 189 -23.31 -16.74 9.06
C VAL A 189 -24.40 -16.73 10.14
N GLY A 190 -25.63 -16.34 9.79
CA GLY A 190 -26.74 -16.32 10.72
C GLY A 190 -27.10 -17.67 11.31
N THR A 191 -27.11 -18.72 10.49
CA THR A 191 -27.28 -20.10 10.97
C THR A 191 -26.17 -20.48 11.94
N TRP A 192 -24.91 -20.20 11.59
CA TRP A 192 -23.76 -20.50 12.44
C TRP A 192 -23.82 -19.78 13.80
N TYR A 193 -24.20 -18.49 13.83
CA TYR A 193 -24.39 -17.73 15.08
C TYR A 193 -25.47 -18.35 15.97
N LYS A 194 -26.59 -18.81 15.37
CA LYS A 194 -27.68 -19.45 16.11
C LYS A 194 -27.29 -20.82 16.65
N GLU A 195 -26.66 -21.66 15.83
CA GLU A 195 -26.25 -23.02 16.21
C GLU A 195 -25.19 -23.03 17.31
N ASN A 196 -24.31 -22.03 17.33
CA ASN A 196 -23.22 -21.91 18.30
C ASN A 196 -23.55 -20.97 19.48
N TYR A 197 -24.79 -20.49 19.58
CA TYR A 197 -25.26 -19.60 20.65
C TYR A 197 -24.35 -18.38 20.85
N LEU A 198 -23.88 -17.79 19.75
CA LEU A 198 -22.96 -16.66 19.79
C LEU A 198 -23.69 -15.34 20.02
N ASN A 199 -23.04 -14.43 20.75
CA ASN A 199 -23.50 -13.05 20.88
C ASN A 199 -23.54 -12.39 19.50
N MET A 200 -24.54 -11.54 19.26
CA MET A 200 -24.57 -10.75 18.03
C MET A 200 -23.37 -9.79 17.97
N PRO A 201 -22.86 -9.46 16.77
CA PRO A 201 -21.78 -8.50 16.65
C PRO A 201 -22.20 -7.13 17.17
N ASP A 202 -21.30 -6.43 17.84
CA ASP A 202 -21.50 -5.04 18.29
C ASP A 202 -21.55 -4.07 17.12
N PHE A 203 -20.72 -4.35 16.10
CA PHE A 203 -20.63 -3.55 14.90
C PHE A 203 -20.59 -4.42 13.65
N VAL A 204 -21.24 -3.94 12.60
CA VAL A 204 -21.12 -4.47 11.24
C VAL A 204 -20.54 -3.38 10.34
N ILE A 205 -19.44 -3.69 9.67
CA ILE A 205 -18.73 -2.78 8.77
C ILE A 205 -18.92 -3.28 7.35
N PHE A 206 -19.62 -2.51 6.52
CA PHE A 206 -19.82 -2.79 5.11
C PHE A 206 -18.70 -2.12 4.31
N GLU A 207 -17.96 -2.91 3.55
CA GLU A 207 -16.93 -2.41 2.64
C GLU A 207 -17.56 -2.02 1.29
N GLY A 208 -17.40 -0.75 0.90
CA GLY A 208 -17.82 -0.24 -0.40
C GLY A 208 -19.33 -0.10 -0.58
N GLU A 209 -19.72 0.69 -1.59
CA GLU A 209 -21.11 1.09 -1.82
C GLU A 209 -21.87 0.18 -2.80
N LYS A 210 -21.14 -0.66 -3.53
CA LYS A 210 -21.73 -1.53 -4.56
C LYS A 210 -22.77 -2.45 -3.90
N ASN A 211 -24.01 -2.37 -4.39
CA ASN A 211 -25.17 -3.13 -3.92
C ASN A 211 -25.42 -3.02 -2.40
N ILE A 212 -25.07 -1.89 -1.78
CA ILE A 212 -25.14 -1.73 -0.32
C ILE A 212 -26.57 -1.92 0.24
N GLU A 213 -27.60 -1.42 -0.45
CA GLU A 213 -29.00 -1.59 -0.05
C GLU A 213 -29.39 -3.07 0.06
N TYR A 214 -29.03 -3.87 -0.96
CA TYR A 214 -29.28 -5.31 -0.98
C TYR A 214 -28.49 -6.03 0.12
N ARG A 215 -27.20 -5.73 0.25
CA ARG A 215 -26.33 -6.33 1.28
C ARG A 215 -26.84 -6.03 2.69
N LEU A 216 -27.22 -4.77 2.95
CA LEU A 216 -27.80 -4.34 4.21
C LEU A 216 -29.10 -5.08 4.50
N ALA A 217 -29.98 -5.24 3.50
CA ALA A 217 -31.22 -5.99 3.65
C ALA A 217 -30.96 -7.46 4.02
N GLU A 218 -29.99 -8.11 3.37
CA GLU A 218 -29.62 -9.49 3.70
C GLU A 218 -29.04 -9.63 5.11
N VAL A 219 -28.14 -8.72 5.52
CA VAL A 219 -27.58 -8.72 6.86
C VAL A 219 -28.66 -8.46 7.92
N LYS A 220 -29.61 -7.55 7.67
CA LYS A 220 -30.71 -7.25 8.60
C LYS A 220 -31.67 -8.42 8.82
N LYS A 221 -31.76 -9.38 7.90
CA LYS A 221 -32.51 -10.63 8.15
C LYS A 221 -31.91 -11.46 9.27
N VAL A 222 -30.62 -11.27 9.55
CA VAL A 222 -29.84 -12.03 10.53
C VAL A 222 -29.54 -11.21 11.78
N PHE A 223 -29.17 -9.95 11.59
CA PHE A 223 -28.90 -8.98 12.65
C PHE A 223 -29.90 -7.80 12.50
N PRO A 224 -31.15 -7.94 12.97
CA PRO A 224 -32.22 -6.98 12.69
C PRO A 224 -32.01 -5.62 13.36
N ASP A 225 -31.29 -5.60 14.47
CA ASP A 225 -31.15 -4.44 15.36
C ASP A 225 -29.95 -3.54 15.02
N ILE A 226 -29.33 -3.74 13.85
CA ILE A 226 -28.25 -2.89 13.37
C ILE A 226 -28.80 -1.57 12.82
N VAL A 227 -28.22 -0.47 13.29
CA VAL A 227 -28.57 0.89 12.88
C VAL A 227 -27.32 1.60 12.37
N TYR A 228 -27.51 2.50 11.41
CA TYR A 228 -26.39 3.25 10.83
C TYR A 228 -25.71 4.08 11.92
N GLU A 229 -24.39 3.95 11.98
CA GLU A 229 -23.55 4.62 12.97
C GLU A 229 -22.78 5.77 12.32
N THR A 230 -21.97 5.49 11.31
CA THR A 230 -21.21 6.49 10.57
C THR A 230 -20.63 5.93 9.27
N THR A 231 -20.12 6.81 8.41
CA THR A 231 -19.34 6.43 7.22
C THR A 231 -17.96 7.05 7.30
N VAL A 232 -16.94 6.22 7.07
CA VAL A 232 -15.55 6.65 7.01
C VAL A 232 -15.06 6.54 5.57
N SER A 233 -14.66 7.66 4.99
CA SER A 233 -14.22 7.72 3.60
C SER A 233 -12.70 7.63 3.43
N PRO A 234 -12.21 7.14 2.28
CA PRO A 234 -10.80 7.17 1.93
C PRO A 234 -10.25 8.60 1.87
N GLY A 235 -8.98 8.76 2.22
CA GLY A 235 -8.27 10.03 2.11
C GLY A 235 -8.03 10.44 0.66
N MET A 236 -7.55 11.67 0.46
CA MET A 236 -7.25 12.20 -0.88
C MET A 236 -6.25 11.30 -1.63
N ILE A 237 -5.16 10.89 -0.97
CA ILE A 237 -4.14 10.03 -1.58
C ILE A 237 -4.70 8.65 -1.91
N ASP A 238 -5.49 8.06 -1.03
CA ASP A 238 -6.14 6.77 -1.28
C ASP A 238 -7.01 6.82 -2.56
N ARG A 239 -7.72 7.93 -2.78
CA ARG A 239 -8.55 8.16 -3.98
C ARG A 239 -7.70 8.33 -5.23
N ILE A 240 -6.61 9.09 -5.15
CA ILE A 240 -5.66 9.25 -6.27
C ILE A 240 -5.04 7.89 -6.64
N LEU A 241 -4.64 7.11 -5.65
CA LEU A 241 -4.09 5.76 -5.88
C LEU A 241 -5.12 4.81 -6.48
N PHE A 242 -6.39 4.89 -6.05
CA PHE A 242 -7.47 4.11 -6.66
C PHE A 242 -7.74 4.54 -8.11
N TRP A 243 -7.67 5.84 -8.40
CA TRP A 243 -7.81 6.34 -9.77
C TRP A 243 -6.68 5.86 -10.69
N LEU A 244 -5.42 5.88 -10.19
CA LEU A 244 -4.26 5.37 -10.92
C LEU A 244 -4.29 3.85 -11.09
N ASN A 245 -4.78 3.13 -10.08
CA ASN A 245 -4.89 1.68 -10.09
C ASN A 245 -6.18 1.23 -9.38
N PRO A 246 -7.28 0.98 -10.13
CA PRO A 246 -8.58 0.58 -9.58
C PRO A 246 -8.56 -0.77 -8.84
N ILE A 247 -7.49 -1.55 -8.95
CA ILE A 247 -7.29 -2.77 -8.16
C ILE A 247 -7.09 -2.42 -6.67
N ASN A 248 -6.64 -1.20 -6.37
CA ASN A 248 -6.34 -0.79 -5.00
C ASN A 248 -7.61 -0.50 -4.20
N GLU A 249 -8.11 -1.49 -3.47
CA GLU A 249 -9.36 -1.36 -2.70
C GLU A 249 -9.26 -0.33 -1.56
N ASN A 250 -9.68 0.89 -1.88
CA ASN A 250 -9.77 2.04 -0.99
C ASN A 250 -11.23 2.50 -0.98
N GLN A 251 -12.08 1.71 -0.33
CA GLN A 251 -13.51 1.90 -0.34
C GLN A 251 -13.98 2.67 0.91
N ASN A 252 -15.18 3.27 0.81
CA ASN A 252 -15.90 3.75 1.99
C ASN A 252 -16.18 2.59 2.93
N MET A 253 -16.09 2.86 4.23
CA MET A 253 -16.49 1.94 5.30
C MET A 253 -17.79 2.45 5.91
N TYR A 254 -18.87 1.69 5.77
CA TYR A 254 -20.17 2.03 6.36
C TYR A 254 -20.33 1.22 7.64
N ILE A 255 -20.31 1.90 8.77
CA ILE A 255 -20.37 1.30 10.10
C ILE A 255 -21.83 1.31 10.55
N TYR A 256 -22.31 0.16 10.99
CA TYR A 256 -23.58 -0.01 11.67
C TYR A 256 -23.31 -0.56 13.07
N ARG A 257 -23.98 -0.01 14.07
CA ARG A 257 -23.93 -0.56 15.44
C ARG A 257 -25.16 -1.40 15.71
N ASN A 258 -25.01 -2.42 16.51
CA ASN A 258 -26.12 -3.23 16.98
C ASN A 258 -26.72 -2.62 18.25
N THR A 259 -27.99 -2.24 18.19
CA THR A 259 -28.67 -1.59 19.33
C THR A 259 -28.91 -2.53 20.52
N GLN A 260 -28.88 -3.86 20.33
CA GLN A 260 -29.00 -4.80 21.44
C GLN A 260 -27.82 -4.72 22.41
N SER A 261 -26.59 -4.60 21.88
CA SER A 261 -25.37 -4.55 22.68
C SER A 261 -24.81 -3.12 22.85
N ARG A 262 -25.15 -2.22 21.92
CA ARG A 262 -24.73 -0.81 21.88
C ARG A 262 -25.95 0.10 21.60
N PRO A 263 -26.79 0.37 22.62
CA PRO A 263 -28.05 1.11 22.44
C PRO A 263 -27.84 2.57 22.04
N HIS A 264 -26.74 3.19 22.50
CA HIS A 264 -26.42 4.59 22.26
C HIS A 264 -25.19 4.75 21.36
N LYS A 265 -25.24 5.78 20.51
CA LYS A 265 -24.09 6.27 19.77
C LYS A 265 -23.23 7.12 20.69
N ILE A 266 -21.91 6.96 20.62
CA ILE A 266 -20.96 7.85 21.31
C ILE A 266 -20.81 9.13 20.47
N GLU A 267 -20.99 10.29 21.11
CA GLU A 267 -20.75 11.62 20.52
C GLU A 267 -19.26 12.01 20.53
#